data_AF-A0AAQ5XJ08-F1
#
_entry.id   AF-A0AAQ5XJ08-F1
#
_cell.length_a   1.000
_cell.length_b   1.000
_cell.length_c   1.000
_cell.angle_alpha   90.00
_cell.angle_beta   90.00
_cell.angle_gamma   90.00
#
_symmetry.space_group_name_H-M   'P 1'
#
loop_
_entity.id
_entity.type
_entity.pdbx_description
1 polymer ?
#
loop_
_entity_poly.entity_id
_entity_poly.type
_entity_poly.pdbx_seq_one_letter_code
_entity_poly.pdbx_strand_id
1 'polypeptide(L)'
;MNQPRVRKTAKNPGMLQTPCCPRKDPYSSMAASMAVCSVLRISVGGAAPLRTVWGAVQVSHFTTRASAASLQRHPPPPLFPPTAWQQTRHGSFFNKLTAEELWKGVLAESGAGARKGRGKRTKRKLKRDLNRGQVIGEGRGGFLWPGLNSPVVKDGTVQNMSRRGDAEQQEIRAEQVRRRDEWEMKMKTKVKRERGWTGNSWGGVSLGSPDPGPNGETYEDFDCRVIEVKSVFNMTAKEGRKRSISCLVAVGNGNGAAGFALGKAPDRYTALRKAKNRAIHYLYYIERYNNHTIYHDIQSKYKRTTLRIKKQNEGYGLRCHRAVITLCKLIGIKDMYCKVEGSVNLLNITRALFTGLANQETHQTLADRKHLHVVEFQSQRGPLPMVVASPKDGARPDPESKDEIPNTRLHWDDVKAVQGSKRSIWANVKHTIW
;
A
#
# COMPACT_ATOMS: atom_id res chain seq x y z
N MET A 1 -14.43 -38.62 46.75
CA MET A 1 -14.77 -39.90 46.09
C MET A 1 -14.97 -39.65 44.59
N ASN A 2 -14.02 -40.17 43.80
CA ASN A 2 -14.05 -40.53 42.38
C ASN A 2 -14.40 -39.49 41.29
N GLN A 3 -13.34 -38.87 40.76
CA GLN A 3 -13.06 -38.87 39.30
C GLN A 3 -12.14 -40.08 38.97
N PRO A 4 -11.77 -40.39 37.71
CA PRO A 4 -12.47 -40.34 36.42
C PRO A 4 -12.30 -41.67 35.60
N ARG A 5 -13.03 -41.84 34.48
CA ARG A 5 -12.79 -42.91 33.50
C ARG A 5 -11.77 -42.48 32.45
N VAL A 6 -10.58 -43.06 32.54
CA VAL A 6 -9.50 -43.09 31.56
C VAL A 6 -9.90 -43.95 30.35
N ARG A 7 -9.68 -43.47 29.11
CA ARG A 7 -9.62 -44.31 27.91
C ARG A 7 -8.21 -44.32 27.34
N LYS A 8 -7.78 -45.54 27.01
CA LYS A 8 -6.42 -46.04 26.84
C LYS A 8 -5.77 -45.64 25.52
N THR A 9 -4.44 -45.55 25.61
CA THR A 9 -3.39 -45.57 24.59
C THR A 9 -3.36 -46.85 23.73
N ALA A 10 -3.01 -46.73 22.45
CA ALA A 10 -2.31 -47.74 21.63
C ALA A 10 -1.67 -47.04 20.41
N LYS A 11 -0.34 -46.83 20.41
CA LYS A 11 0.73 -47.65 19.78
C LYS A 11 0.95 -47.39 18.27
N ASN A 12 2.07 -46.73 17.97
CA ASN A 12 2.82 -46.79 16.71
C ASN A 12 3.31 -48.23 16.43
N PRO A 13 3.43 -48.59 15.15
CA PRO A 13 4.71 -49.03 14.58
C PRO A 13 4.95 -48.29 13.24
N GLY A 14 6.13 -48.12 12.66
CA GLY A 14 7.45 -48.69 12.79
C GLY A 14 8.17 -48.36 11.46
N MET A 15 9.42 -47.94 11.55
CA MET A 15 10.29 -47.59 10.42
C MET A 15 10.48 -48.76 9.43
N LEU A 16 10.66 -48.44 8.15
CA LEU A 16 11.43 -49.26 7.22
C LEU A 16 12.20 -48.34 6.25
N GLN A 17 13.50 -48.60 6.17
CA GLN A 17 14.52 -47.89 5.40
C GLN A 17 14.93 -48.71 4.17
N THR A 18 15.30 -47.99 3.09
CA THR A 18 16.25 -48.32 1.98
C THR A 18 15.77 -49.23 0.83
N PRO A 19 16.43 -49.26 -0.37
CA PRO A 19 17.64 -48.54 -0.83
C PRO A 19 17.56 -47.84 -2.22
N CYS A 20 18.68 -47.20 -2.56
CA CYS A 20 19.08 -46.50 -3.80
C CYS A 20 18.97 -47.30 -5.12
N CYS A 21 18.81 -46.60 -6.25
CA CYS A 21 19.69 -46.65 -7.45
C CYS A 21 19.22 -45.73 -8.61
N PRO A 22 20.06 -45.42 -9.62
CA PRO A 22 20.16 -44.08 -10.23
C PRO A 22 19.79 -43.97 -11.73
N ARG A 23 19.94 -42.72 -12.24
CA ARG A 23 20.07 -42.26 -13.64
C ARG A 23 18.82 -42.24 -14.53
N LYS A 24 18.52 -41.04 -15.07
CA LYS A 24 18.64 -40.72 -16.52
C LYS A 24 18.25 -39.25 -16.78
N ASP A 25 19.16 -38.53 -17.43
CA ASP A 25 18.92 -37.25 -18.10
C ASP A 25 17.88 -37.38 -19.22
N PRO A 26 17.21 -36.29 -19.60
CA PRO A 26 17.23 -35.96 -21.03
C PRO A 26 17.31 -34.47 -21.37
N TYR A 27 18.20 -34.21 -22.35
CA TYR A 27 18.09 -33.33 -23.52
C TYR A 27 17.77 -31.81 -23.40
N SER A 28 18.78 -31.05 -23.83
CA SER A 28 18.81 -30.21 -25.04
C SER A 28 17.56 -29.41 -25.43
N SER A 29 17.69 -28.09 -25.38
CA SER A 29 17.13 -27.16 -26.37
C SER A 29 17.74 -25.77 -26.14
N MET A 30 18.85 -25.49 -26.83
CA MET A 30 19.34 -24.13 -27.03
C MET A 30 18.54 -23.52 -28.18
N ALA A 31 17.76 -22.47 -27.89
CA ALA A 31 17.25 -21.57 -28.91
C ALA A 31 17.81 -20.17 -28.63
N ALA A 32 18.76 -19.77 -29.47
CA ALA A 32 19.22 -18.41 -29.60
C ALA A 32 18.11 -17.53 -30.20
N SER A 33 17.96 -16.31 -29.69
CA SER A 33 17.41 -15.21 -30.48
C SER A 33 17.98 -13.90 -29.96
N MET A 34 18.85 -13.32 -30.77
CA MET A 34 19.50 -12.03 -30.54
C MET A 34 18.57 -10.87 -30.95
N ALA A 35 18.68 -9.83 -30.12
CA ALA A 35 18.44 -8.40 -30.34
C ALA A 35 17.84 -7.92 -31.68
N VAL A 36 16.72 -7.20 -31.59
CA VAL A 36 16.40 -6.11 -32.52
C VAL A 36 16.29 -4.81 -31.73
N CYS A 37 17.12 -3.86 -32.16
CA CYS A 37 17.30 -2.51 -31.66
C CYS A 37 16.04 -1.66 -31.93
N SER A 38 15.50 -0.97 -30.91
CA SER A 38 14.46 0.05 -31.11
C SER A 38 15.00 1.43 -30.77
N VAL A 39 15.11 2.25 -31.81
CA VAL A 39 15.61 3.62 -31.83
C VAL A 39 14.72 4.57 -31.03
N LEU A 40 15.38 5.39 -30.20
CA LEU A 40 14.87 6.57 -29.52
C LEU A 40 14.29 7.59 -30.51
N ARG A 41 13.10 8.12 -30.26
CA ARG A 41 12.72 9.46 -30.72
C ARG A 41 12.23 10.31 -29.54
N ILE A 42 13.02 11.33 -29.28
CA ILE A 42 12.79 12.45 -28.37
C ILE A 42 11.77 13.38 -29.04
N SER A 43 10.75 13.83 -28.29
CA SER A 43 9.90 14.95 -28.67
C SER A 43 9.87 15.94 -27.51
N VAL A 44 10.41 17.13 -27.76
CA VAL A 44 10.46 18.27 -26.84
C VAL A 44 9.42 19.29 -27.30
N GLY A 45 8.51 19.65 -26.39
CA GLY A 45 8.29 21.03 -25.94
C GLY A 45 7.51 22.04 -26.81
N GLY A 46 6.47 22.59 -26.19
CA GLY A 46 5.96 23.97 -26.39
C GLY A 46 4.83 24.13 -27.41
N ALA A 47 3.87 25.04 -27.28
CA ALA A 47 3.40 25.95 -26.23
C ALA A 47 1.98 26.40 -26.64
N ALA A 48 1.18 26.93 -25.71
CA ALA A 48 -0.21 27.36 -25.89
C ALA A 48 -0.36 28.61 -26.79
N PRO A 49 -1.57 28.93 -27.30
CA PRO A 49 -1.87 30.28 -27.78
C PRO A 49 -2.93 31.01 -26.93
N LEU A 50 -2.63 32.28 -26.67
CA LEU A 50 -3.52 33.34 -26.21
C LEU A 50 -4.06 34.15 -27.42
N ARG A 51 -5.05 34.99 -27.12
CA ARG A 51 -5.99 35.72 -27.99
C ARG A 51 -5.40 36.81 -28.92
N THR A 52 -6.34 37.42 -29.67
CA THR A 52 -6.39 38.73 -30.37
C THR A 52 -5.71 38.84 -31.74
N VAL A 53 -6.11 39.64 -32.73
CA VAL A 53 -7.26 40.50 -33.12
C VAL A 53 -7.09 40.78 -34.65
N TRP A 54 -8.12 41.31 -35.30
CA TRP A 54 -8.24 41.76 -36.71
C TRP A 54 -7.01 42.37 -37.41
N GLY A 55 -6.97 42.25 -38.74
CA GLY A 55 -6.17 43.12 -39.62
C GLY A 55 -6.20 42.70 -41.08
N ALA A 56 -6.54 43.63 -41.96
CA ALA A 56 -6.89 43.46 -43.37
C ALA A 56 -5.67 43.48 -44.33
N VAL A 57 -5.85 42.78 -45.47
CA VAL A 57 -5.47 43.18 -46.85
C VAL A 57 -4.00 43.55 -47.15
N GLN A 58 -3.32 42.76 -47.98
CA GLN A 58 -2.95 43.12 -49.37
C GLN A 58 -2.17 41.98 -50.06
N VAL A 59 -2.47 41.85 -51.35
CA VAL A 59 -1.90 40.94 -52.34
C VAL A 59 -0.67 41.60 -52.97
N SER A 60 0.38 40.83 -53.26
CA SER A 60 1.31 41.15 -54.34
C SER A 60 1.94 39.89 -54.94
N HIS A 61 1.94 39.89 -56.26
CA HIS A 61 2.24 38.83 -57.22
C HIS A 61 3.74 38.47 -57.29
N PHE A 62 4.08 37.26 -57.78
CA PHE A 62 4.63 37.03 -59.13
C PHE A 62 5.13 35.57 -59.33
N THR A 63 4.52 34.90 -60.33
CA THR A 63 5.09 33.98 -61.37
C THR A 63 5.96 32.77 -60.92
N THR A 64 5.81 31.53 -61.44
CA THR A 64 5.72 31.14 -62.87
C THR A 64 5.35 29.65 -63.06
N ARG A 65 4.61 29.37 -64.15
CA ARG A 65 4.53 28.13 -64.99
C ARG A 65 4.24 26.76 -64.37
N ALA A 66 3.13 26.15 -64.81
CA ALA A 66 3.19 25.04 -65.80
C ALA A 66 1.80 24.70 -66.38
N SER A 67 1.77 24.74 -67.71
CA SER A 67 1.07 23.88 -68.69
C SER A 67 -0.45 23.65 -68.61
N ALA A 68 -1.09 24.11 -69.69
CA ALA A 68 -2.47 23.84 -70.09
C ALA A 68 -2.64 22.40 -70.59
N ALA A 69 -3.73 21.77 -70.16
CA ALA A 69 -4.41 20.72 -70.93
C ALA A 69 -5.92 21.01 -70.84
N SER A 70 -6.52 21.31 -71.98
CA SER A 70 -7.92 21.63 -72.16
C SER A 70 -8.77 20.36 -72.17
N LEU A 71 -9.72 20.23 -71.24
CA LEU A 71 -10.88 19.35 -71.41
C LEU A 71 -12.15 20.07 -70.93
N GLN A 72 -13.12 20.06 -71.84
CA GLN A 72 -14.51 20.55 -71.83
C GLN A 72 -15.13 21.01 -70.50
N ARG A 73 -15.67 22.24 -70.53
CA ARG A 73 -16.60 22.76 -69.53
C ARG A 73 -17.94 22.03 -69.64
N HIS A 74 -18.27 21.20 -68.66
CA HIS A 74 -19.65 20.93 -68.28
C HIS A 74 -20.08 21.95 -67.21
N PRO A 75 -21.32 22.46 -67.23
CA PRO A 75 -21.80 23.34 -66.17
C PRO A 75 -21.82 22.58 -64.83
N PRO A 76 -21.36 23.18 -63.73
CA PRO A 76 -21.42 22.51 -62.42
C PRO A 76 -22.89 22.32 -62.01
N PRO A 77 -23.25 21.16 -61.43
CA PRO A 77 -24.59 20.99 -60.86
C PRO A 77 -24.79 22.00 -59.71
N PRO A 78 -26.04 22.43 -59.43
CA PRO A 78 -26.31 23.41 -58.41
C PRO A 78 -25.77 22.94 -57.06
N LEU A 79 -25.01 23.82 -56.41
CA LEU A 79 -24.49 23.63 -55.05
C LEU A 79 -25.68 23.48 -54.11
N PHE A 80 -26.02 22.24 -53.74
CA PHE A 80 -26.88 21.99 -52.60
C PHE A 80 -26.18 22.54 -51.34
N PRO A 81 -26.88 23.29 -50.48
CA PRO A 81 -26.30 23.74 -49.21
C PRO A 81 -25.83 22.51 -48.41
N PRO A 82 -24.77 22.62 -47.59
CA PRO A 82 -24.34 21.50 -46.78
C PRO A 82 -25.51 21.14 -45.87
N THR A 83 -26.14 20.01 -46.15
CA THR A 83 -27.17 19.43 -45.30
C THR A 83 -26.49 19.12 -43.98
N ALA A 84 -26.53 20.07 -43.05
CA ALA A 84 -26.22 19.81 -41.66
C ALA A 84 -27.27 18.79 -41.23
N TRP A 85 -26.88 17.51 -41.23
CA TRP A 85 -27.65 16.44 -40.64
C TRP A 85 -27.77 16.77 -39.15
N GLN A 86 -28.78 17.56 -38.82
CA GLN A 86 -29.13 17.87 -37.46
C GLN A 86 -29.66 16.56 -36.91
N GLN A 87 -28.84 15.90 -36.09
CA GLN A 87 -29.18 14.61 -35.50
C GLN A 87 -30.39 14.81 -34.57
N THR A 88 -31.60 14.74 -35.12
CA THR A 88 -32.85 14.85 -34.36
C THR A 88 -33.01 13.58 -33.55
N ARG A 89 -32.71 13.67 -32.25
CA ARG A 89 -33.06 12.61 -31.32
C ARG A 89 -34.58 12.65 -31.12
N HIS A 90 -35.29 11.67 -31.67
CA HIS A 90 -36.73 11.49 -31.43
C HIS A 90 -36.96 11.05 -29.96
N GLY A 91 -36.99 12.03 -29.04
CA GLY A 91 -37.31 11.80 -27.64
C GLY A 91 -38.80 11.98 -27.39
N SER A 92 -39.52 10.88 -27.12
CA SER A 92 -40.90 10.93 -26.61
C SER A 92 -40.90 10.76 -25.08
N PHE A 93 -42.03 11.03 -24.42
CA PHE A 93 -42.20 10.73 -22.99
C PHE A 93 -42.00 9.24 -22.70
N PHE A 94 -42.54 8.38 -23.55
CA PHE A 94 -42.47 6.92 -23.42
C PHE A 94 -41.08 6.34 -23.65
N ASN A 95 -40.18 7.08 -24.32
CA ASN A 95 -38.81 6.64 -24.58
C ASN A 95 -37.81 7.09 -23.49
N LYS A 96 -38.28 7.63 -22.37
CA LYS A 96 -37.42 8.05 -21.25
C LYS A 96 -37.12 6.87 -20.32
N LEU A 97 -35.83 6.64 -20.10
CA LEU A 97 -35.35 5.61 -19.17
C LEU A 97 -35.12 6.19 -17.78
N THR A 98 -35.00 5.29 -16.81
CA THR A 98 -34.65 5.66 -15.43
C THR A 98 -33.20 6.13 -15.34
N ALA A 99 -32.89 6.93 -14.31
CA ALA A 99 -31.53 7.41 -14.08
C ALA A 99 -30.52 6.25 -13.91
N GLU A 100 -30.93 5.14 -13.31
CA GLU A 100 -30.08 3.98 -13.07
C GLU A 100 -29.65 3.31 -14.39
N GLU A 101 -30.57 3.13 -15.32
CA GLU A 101 -30.31 2.56 -16.64
C GLU A 101 -29.39 3.47 -17.46
N LEU A 102 -29.65 4.78 -17.44
CA LEU A 102 -28.81 5.77 -18.10
C LEU A 102 -27.37 5.74 -17.54
N TRP A 103 -27.22 5.77 -16.20
CA TRP A 103 -25.89 5.72 -15.58
C TRP A 103 -25.18 4.40 -15.81
N LYS A 104 -25.88 3.26 -15.82
CA LYS A 104 -25.33 1.94 -16.13
C LYS A 104 -24.72 1.92 -17.54
N GLY A 105 -25.42 2.49 -18.53
CA GLY A 105 -24.92 2.64 -19.89
C GLY A 105 -23.71 3.59 -19.99
N VAL A 106 -23.77 4.75 -19.32
CA VAL A 106 -22.71 5.77 -19.37
C VAL A 106 -21.41 5.30 -18.72
N LEU A 107 -21.49 4.60 -17.58
CA LEU A 107 -20.32 4.13 -16.82
C LEU A 107 -19.66 2.90 -17.45
N ALA A 108 -20.44 2.05 -18.13
CA ALA A 108 -19.98 0.86 -18.84
C ALA A 108 -19.07 -0.08 -18.01
N GLU A 109 -19.34 -0.20 -16.70
CA GLU A 109 -18.45 -0.91 -15.76
C GLU A 109 -18.36 -2.42 -16.01
N SER A 110 -19.41 -3.02 -16.56
CA SER A 110 -19.52 -4.47 -16.83
C SER A 110 -19.01 -4.90 -18.22
N GLY A 111 -18.46 -3.98 -19.01
CA GLY A 111 -18.03 -4.25 -20.39
C GLY A 111 -16.81 -5.18 -20.52
N ALA A 112 -16.65 -5.78 -21.70
CA ALA A 112 -15.51 -6.67 -22.01
C ALA A 112 -14.13 -5.99 -21.81
N GLY A 113 -14.06 -4.68 -22.04
CA GLY A 113 -12.84 -3.89 -21.82
C GLY A 113 -12.41 -3.80 -20.35
N ALA A 114 -13.36 -3.82 -19.42
CA ALA A 114 -13.08 -3.74 -17.98
C ALA A 114 -12.50 -5.07 -17.45
N ARG A 115 -12.96 -6.22 -17.98
CA ARG A 115 -12.58 -7.56 -17.52
C ARG A 115 -11.08 -7.85 -17.65
N LYS A 116 -10.45 -7.43 -18.74
CA LYS A 116 -9.03 -7.74 -19.06
C LYS A 116 -8.12 -6.50 -19.05
N GLY A 117 -8.53 -5.41 -18.41
CA GLY A 117 -7.70 -4.21 -18.26
C GLY A 117 -7.39 -3.47 -19.56
N ARG A 118 -8.28 -3.55 -20.57
CA ARG A 118 -8.09 -2.87 -21.87
C ARG A 118 -8.33 -1.36 -21.79
N GLY A 119 -9.09 -0.91 -20.78
CA GLY A 119 -9.41 0.51 -20.57
C GLY A 119 -8.36 1.25 -19.73
N LYS A 120 -7.91 2.42 -20.21
CA LYS A 120 -7.07 3.35 -19.43
C LYS A 120 -7.90 3.98 -18.30
N ARG A 121 -7.30 4.19 -17.13
CA ARG A 121 -7.96 4.76 -15.94
C ARG A 121 -7.74 6.27 -15.75
N THR A 122 -7.08 6.94 -16.70
CA THR A 122 -6.71 8.36 -16.60
C THR A 122 -7.92 9.30 -16.55
N LYS A 123 -8.98 9.01 -17.33
CA LYS A 123 -10.22 9.79 -17.38
C LYS A 123 -11.43 8.88 -17.16
N ARG A 124 -11.62 8.40 -15.93
CA ARG A 124 -12.79 7.58 -15.56
C ARG A 124 -14.02 8.49 -15.39
N LYS A 125 -15.16 8.05 -15.94
CA LYS A 125 -16.46 8.70 -15.69
C LYS A 125 -16.92 8.38 -14.25
N LEU A 126 -17.47 9.39 -13.56
CA LEU A 126 -17.98 9.25 -12.21
C LEU A 126 -19.50 9.41 -12.22
N LYS A 127 -20.20 8.55 -11.46
CA LYS A 127 -21.66 8.67 -11.26
C LYS A 127 -21.93 9.97 -10.50
N ARG A 128 -22.92 10.74 -10.96
CA ARG A 128 -23.43 11.91 -10.25
C ARG A 128 -24.91 11.69 -9.96
N ASP A 129 -25.30 11.89 -8.72
CA ASP A 129 -26.71 11.84 -8.34
C ASP A 129 -27.36 13.19 -8.63
N LEU A 130 -28.37 13.20 -9.51
CA LEU A 130 -29.09 14.40 -9.94
C LEU A 130 -30.26 14.74 -9.01
N ASN A 131 -30.73 13.78 -8.21
CA ASN A 131 -31.85 13.98 -7.27
C ASN A 131 -31.37 14.69 -6.00
N ARG A 132 -30.07 14.63 -5.70
CA ARG A 132 -29.46 15.29 -4.56
C ARG A 132 -29.64 16.82 -4.64
N GLY A 133 -30.28 17.38 -3.62
CA GLY A 133 -30.44 18.83 -3.47
C GLY A 133 -31.66 19.42 -4.19
N GLN A 134 -32.51 18.57 -4.78
CA GLN A 134 -33.83 18.97 -5.26
C GLN A 134 -34.86 18.83 -4.12
N VAL A 135 -35.85 19.72 -4.09
CA VAL A 135 -36.96 19.71 -3.13
C VAL A 135 -38.24 19.42 -3.87
N ILE A 136 -39.13 18.62 -3.29
CA ILE A 136 -40.42 18.28 -3.89
C ILE A 136 -41.29 19.55 -3.96
N GLY A 137 -41.93 19.80 -5.11
CA GLY A 137 -42.73 21.00 -5.34
C GLY A 137 -41.93 22.20 -5.88
N GLU A 138 -40.61 22.17 -5.82
CA GLU A 138 -39.76 23.19 -6.46
C GLU A 138 -39.63 22.95 -7.97
N GLY A 139 -39.95 23.97 -8.75
CA GLY A 139 -39.93 23.90 -10.21
C GLY A 139 -39.52 25.23 -10.84
N ARG A 140 -39.29 25.23 -12.15
CA ARG A 140 -38.87 26.45 -12.87
C ARG A 140 -39.90 27.58 -12.76
N GLY A 141 -41.18 27.24 -12.71
CA GLY A 141 -42.28 28.20 -12.61
C GLY A 141 -42.39 28.94 -11.27
N GLY A 142 -41.63 28.54 -10.23
CA GLY A 142 -41.63 29.25 -8.95
C GLY A 142 -42.97 29.20 -8.20
N PHE A 143 -43.78 28.17 -8.43
CA PHE A 143 -45.05 27.98 -7.74
C PHE A 143 -44.82 27.52 -6.29
N LEU A 144 -45.61 28.08 -5.38
CA LEU A 144 -45.71 27.72 -3.97
C LEU A 144 -46.98 26.90 -3.76
N TRP A 145 -46.78 25.64 -3.46
CA TRP A 145 -47.77 24.61 -3.17
C TRP A 145 -47.85 24.41 -1.64
N PRO A 146 -48.92 24.89 -1.00
CA PRO A 146 -49.15 24.66 0.43
C PRO A 146 -49.10 23.16 0.75
N GLY A 147 -48.21 22.76 1.66
CA GLY A 147 -47.99 21.38 2.07
C GLY A 147 -46.85 20.64 1.35
N LEU A 148 -46.24 21.22 0.30
CA LEU A 148 -45.04 20.66 -0.34
C LEU A 148 -43.81 21.55 -0.14
N ASN A 149 -43.83 22.76 -0.70
CA ASN A 149 -42.71 23.71 -0.61
C ASN A 149 -43.04 24.96 0.21
N SER A 150 -44.32 25.25 0.48
CA SER A 150 -44.75 26.25 1.46
C SER A 150 -45.55 25.58 2.60
N PRO A 151 -45.51 26.13 3.83
CA PRO A 151 -46.32 25.62 4.93
C PRO A 151 -47.81 25.83 4.64
N VAL A 152 -48.65 24.89 5.10
CA VAL A 152 -50.11 24.92 4.89
C VAL A 152 -50.76 26.12 5.59
N VAL A 153 -50.27 26.46 6.79
CA VAL A 153 -50.76 27.59 7.59
C VAL A 153 -49.61 28.54 7.86
N LYS A 154 -49.84 29.83 7.62
CA LYS A 154 -48.92 30.90 8.00
C LYS A 154 -49.74 31.99 8.70
N ASP A 155 -49.32 32.40 9.87
CA ASP A 155 -50.00 33.43 10.70
C ASP A 155 -51.49 33.12 10.95
N GLY A 156 -51.83 31.85 11.19
CA GLY A 156 -53.19 31.38 11.48
C GLY A 156 -54.13 31.28 10.27
N THR A 157 -53.67 31.62 9.06
CA THR A 157 -54.46 31.54 7.82
C THR A 157 -53.94 30.44 6.90
N VAL A 158 -54.87 29.69 6.29
CA VAL A 158 -54.53 28.68 5.27
C VAL A 158 -54.00 29.39 4.04
N GLN A 159 -52.80 29.00 3.61
CA GLN A 159 -52.15 29.59 2.45
C GLN A 159 -52.77 29.05 1.16
N ASN A 160 -52.97 29.94 0.19
CA ASN A 160 -53.39 29.57 -1.17
C ASN A 160 -52.17 29.37 -2.08
N MET A 161 -52.37 28.69 -3.21
CA MET A 161 -51.34 28.56 -4.24
C MET A 161 -50.90 29.94 -4.72
N SER A 162 -49.61 30.20 -4.68
CA SER A 162 -49.01 31.47 -5.07
C SER A 162 -47.79 31.24 -5.97
N ARG A 163 -47.30 32.28 -6.64
CA ARG A 163 -46.09 32.24 -7.47
C ARG A 163 -45.10 33.27 -6.95
N ARG A 164 -43.84 32.87 -6.79
CA ARG A 164 -42.72 33.76 -6.44
C ARG A 164 -42.49 34.81 -7.53
N GLY A 165 -41.96 35.96 -7.12
CA GLY A 165 -41.48 36.97 -8.08
C GLY A 165 -40.31 36.44 -8.91
N ASP A 166 -40.13 36.96 -10.12
CA ASP A 166 -39.07 36.47 -11.02
C ASP A 166 -37.66 36.73 -10.45
N ALA A 167 -37.47 37.82 -9.68
CA ALA A 167 -36.21 38.12 -8.98
C ALA A 167 -35.90 37.09 -7.87
N GLU A 168 -36.86 36.84 -6.98
CA GLU A 168 -36.74 35.83 -5.92
C GLU A 168 -36.48 34.43 -6.49
N GLN A 169 -37.16 34.09 -7.59
CA GLN A 169 -36.96 32.82 -8.29
C GLN A 169 -35.57 32.71 -8.94
N GLN A 170 -34.99 33.81 -9.43
CA GLN A 170 -33.62 33.85 -9.93
C GLN A 170 -32.59 33.66 -8.81
N GLU A 171 -32.82 34.28 -7.65
CA GLU A 171 -31.96 34.12 -6.47
C GLU A 171 -31.91 32.67 -5.99
N ILE A 172 -33.06 32.01 -5.86
CA ILE A 172 -33.13 30.60 -5.45
C ILE A 172 -32.41 29.69 -6.46
N ARG A 173 -32.55 29.95 -7.77
CA ARG A 173 -31.79 29.21 -8.79
C ARG A 173 -30.30 29.46 -8.66
N ALA A 174 -29.87 30.70 -8.42
CA ALA A 174 -28.47 31.04 -8.21
C ALA A 174 -27.93 30.34 -6.95
N GLU A 175 -28.70 30.29 -5.87
CA GLU A 175 -28.36 29.57 -4.64
C GLU A 175 -28.23 28.07 -4.89
N GLN A 176 -29.16 27.44 -5.63
CA GLN A 176 -29.06 26.03 -6.00
C GLN A 176 -27.77 25.74 -6.80
N VAL A 177 -27.40 26.62 -7.73
CA VAL A 177 -26.15 26.52 -8.49
C VAL A 177 -24.93 26.66 -7.58
N ARG A 178 -24.93 27.63 -6.65
CA ARG A 178 -23.87 27.81 -5.66
C ARG A 178 -23.70 26.57 -4.79
N ARG A 179 -24.80 26.01 -4.26
CA ARG A 179 -24.79 24.78 -3.46
C ARG A 179 -24.20 23.60 -4.23
N ARG A 180 -24.55 23.47 -5.52
CA ARG A 180 -23.99 22.44 -6.41
C ARG A 180 -22.48 22.63 -6.58
N ASP A 181 -22.03 23.85 -6.83
CA ASP A 181 -20.62 24.15 -7.10
C ASP A 181 -19.76 23.99 -5.84
N GLU A 182 -20.27 24.42 -4.68
CA GLU A 182 -19.67 24.17 -3.37
C GLU A 182 -19.54 22.66 -3.10
N TRP A 183 -20.58 21.88 -3.41
CA TRP A 183 -20.53 20.43 -3.28
C TRP A 183 -19.50 19.80 -4.22
N GLU A 184 -19.44 20.24 -5.47
CA GLU A 184 -18.42 19.77 -6.42
C GLU A 184 -16.99 20.11 -5.96
N MET A 185 -16.78 21.31 -5.42
CA MET A 185 -15.48 21.73 -4.88
C MET A 185 -15.07 20.86 -3.69
N LYS A 186 -16.01 20.57 -2.77
CA LYS A 186 -15.77 19.66 -1.63
C LYS A 186 -15.38 18.25 -2.11
N MET A 187 -16.03 17.73 -3.15
CA MET A 187 -15.72 16.40 -3.72
C MET A 187 -14.40 16.35 -4.50
N LYS A 188 -13.98 17.46 -5.11
CA LYS A 188 -12.69 17.56 -5.83
C LYS A 188 -11.51 17.72 -4.86
N THR A 189 -11.76 18.29 -3.68
CA THR A 189 -10.73 18.49 -2.66
C THR A 189 -10.23 17.12 -2.14
N LYS A 190 -8.93 16.87 -2.33
CA LYS A 190 -8.28 15.62 -1.88
C LYS A 190 -7.76 15.78 -0.45
N VAL A 191 -8.19 14.89 0.44
CA VAL A 191 -7.67 14.82 1.81
C VAL A 191 -6.17 14.49 1.78
N LYS A 192 -5.37 15.26 2.54
CA LYS A 192 -3.94 15.00 2.71
C LYS A 192 -3.78 13.68 3.46
N ARG A 193 -3.09 12.71 2.84
CA ARG A 193 -2.80 11.41 3.45
C ARG A 193 -1.33 11.37 3.83
N GLU A 194 -1.04 10.87 5.02
CA GLU A 194 0.32 10.53 5.39
C GLU A 194 0.89 9.48 4.42
N ARG A 195 2.10 9.74 3.94
CA ARG A 195 2.80 8.82 3.04
C ARG A 195 3.57 7.79 3.88
N GLY A 196 3.72 6.59 3.33
CA GLY A 196 4.69 5.62 3.83
C GLY A 196 6.09 5.94 3.33
N TRP A 197 6.85 4.92 2.93
CA TRP A 197 8.24 5.09 2.47
C TRP A 197 8.38 5.94 1.21
N THR A 198 7.40 5.90 0.29
CA THR A 198 7.34 6.76 -0.91
C THR A 198 5.90 7.17 -1.18
N GLY A 199 5.68 8.21 -2.00
CA GLY A 199 4.35 8.79 -2.22
C GLY A 199 3.31 7.82 -2.78
N ASN A 200 3.71 6.98 -3.76
CA ASN A 200 2.81 6.01 -4.40
C ASN A 200 2.89 4.60 -3.81
N SER A 201 3.86 4.32 -2.93
CA SER A 201 3.99 3.01 -2.30
C SER A 201 3.02 2.85 -1.14
N TRP A 202 2.62 1.60 -0.90
CA TRP A 202 1.86 1.21 0.29
C TRP A 202 2.77 0.86 1.47
N GLY A 203 4.04 0.55 1.23
CA GLY A 203 4.98 0.19 2.29
C GLY A 203 5.15 1.33 3.30
N GLY A 204 4.98 1.02 4.58
CA GLY A 204 5.05 1.96 5.71
C GLY A 204 3.77 2.72 6.02
N VAL A 205 2.69 2.55 5.23
CA VAL A 205 1.38 3.17 5.51
C VAL A 205 0.69 2.45 6.67
N SER A 206 0.15 3.19 7.63
CA SER A 206 -0.68 2.66 8.72
C SER A 206 -2.08 2.29 8.21
N LEU A 207 -2.60 1.15 8.67
CA LEU A 207 -3.96 0.69 8.40
C LEU A 207 -4.91 0.97 9.57
N GLY A 208 -4.37 1.46 10.71
CA GLY A 208 -5.08 1.54 11.98
C GLY A 208 -5.19 0.19 12.68
N SER A 209 -5.88 0.18 13.81
CA SER A 209 -6.01 -1.00 14.66
C SER A 209 -6.77 -2.14 13.96
N PRO A 210 -6.52 -3.41 14.34
CA PRO A 210 -7.26 -4.53 13.81
C PRO A 210 -8.76 -4.48 14.11
N ASP A 211 -9.56 -5.23 13.33
CA ASP A 211 -11.00 -5.29 13.59
C ASP A 211 -11.26 -6.08 14.88
N PRO A 212 -12.27 -5.72 15.70
CA PRO A 212 -12.61 -6.45 16.91
C PRO A 212 -13.09 -7.87 16.60
N GLY A 213 -12.79 -8.79 17.52
CA GLY A 213 -13.20 -10.20 17.44
C GLY A 213 -14.70 -10.39 17.75
N PRO A 214 -15.28 -11.54 17.36
CA PRO A 214 -16.68 -11.84 17.65
C PRO A 214 -16.96 -12.00 19.16
N ASN A 215 -15.93 -12.28 19.96
CA ASN A 215 -16.03 -12.49 21.41
C ASN A 215 -15.93 -11.18 22.23
N GLY A 216 -15.95 -10.01 21.58
CA GLY A 216 -15.73 -8.72 22.25
C GLY A 216 -14.24 -8.35 22.46
N GLU A 217 -13.31 -9.11 21.88
CA GLU A 217 -11.89 -8.81 21.90
C GLU A 217 -11.59 -7.53 21.10
N THR A 218 -10.94 -6.55 21.73
CA THR A 218 -10.59 -5.27 21.11
C THR A 218 -9.07 -5.07 21.13
N TYR A 219 -8.53 -4.45 20.08
CA TYR A 219 -7.08 -4.36 19.85
C TYR A 219 -6.63 -2.90 19.58
N GLU A 220 -7.15 -1.94 20.35
CA GLU A 220 -6.91 -0.50 20.11
C GLU A 220 -5.42 -0.15 20.19
N ASP A 221 -4.69 -0.79 21.11
CA ASP A 221 -3.25 -0.58 21.35
C ASP A 221 -2.35 -1.02 20.18
N PHE A 222 -2.87 -1.78 19.22
CA PHE A 222 -2.08 -2.30 18.10
C PHE A 222 -2.09 -1.34 16.92
N ASP A 223 -0.90 -0.93 16.45
CA ASP A 223 -0.74 -0.33 15.13
C ASP A 223 -0.49 -1.42 14.08
N CYS A 224 -1.00 -1.19 12.87
CA CYS A 224 -0.84 -2.11 11.74
C CYS A 224 -0.18 -1.37 10.59
N ARG A 225 0.98 -1.84 10.15
CA ARG A 225 1.71 -1.23 9.02
C ARG A 225 1.88 -2.21 7.86
N VAL A 226 1.67 -1.69 6.66
CA VAL A 226 1.87 -2.45 5.44
C VAL A 226 3.35 -2.55 5.13
N ILE A 227 3.86 -3.77 4.92
CA ILE A 227 5.25 -4.00 4.53
C ILE A 227 5.37 -4.10 3.01
N GLU A 228 4.47 -4.87 2.39
CA GLU A 228 4.52 -5.10 0.95
C GLU A 228 3.12 -5.32 0.34
N VAL A 229 2.88 -4.74 -0.84
CA VAL A 229 1.69 -5.01 -1.65
C VAL A 229 2.12 -5.40 -3.05
N LYS A 230 1.84 -6.64 -3.43
CA LYS A 230 2.16 -7.21 -4.75
C LYS A 230 0.90 -7.53 -5.52
N SER A 231 0.90 -7.27 -6.82
CA SER A 231 -0.10 -7.83 -7.74
C SER A 231 0.48 -9.10 -8.34
N VAL A 232 -0.12 -10.24 -8.04
CA VAL A 232 0.25 -11.55 -8.55
C VAL A 232 -0.79 -12.00 -9.58
N PHE A 233 -0.38 -12.84 -10.52
CA PHE A 233 -1.26 -13.34 -11.59
C PHE A 233 -1.23 -14.86 -11.59
N ASN A 234 -2.40 -15.46 -11.77
CA ASN A 234 -2.54 -16.89 -12.01
C ASN A 234 -3.17 -17.13 -13.39
N MET A 235 -2.74 -18.15 -14.12
CA MET A 235 -3.36 -18.53 -15.39
C MET A 235 -4.56 -19.44 -15.11
N THR A 236 -5.70 -19.13 -15.70
CA THR A 236 -6.95 -19.87 -15.57
C THR A 236 -7.51 -20.19 -16.95
N ALA A 237 -8.17 -21.35 -17.10
CA ALA A 237 -8.68 -21.79 -18.39
C ALA A 237 -9.72 -20.81 -18.99
N LYS A 238 -10.61 -20.25 -18.16
CA LYS A 238 -11.71 -19.38 -18.63
C LYS A 238 -11.29 -17.92 -18.77
N GLU A 239 -10.65 -17.34 -17.74
CA GLU A 239 -10.36 -15.90 -17.72
C GLU A 239 -8.99 -15.58 -18.34
N GLY A 240 -8.11 -16.57 -18.48
CA GLY A 240 -6.70 -16.37 -18.79
C GLY A 240 -5.97 -15.85 -17.56
N ARG A 241 -5.30 -14.70 -17.66
CA ARG A 241 -4.53 -14.10 -16.56
C ARG A 241 -5.46 -13.48 -15.51
N LYS A 242 -5.71 -14.22 -14.43
CA LYS A 242 -6.46 -13.75 -13.26
C LYS A 242 -5.55 -13.00 -12.29
N ARG A 243 -5.85 -11.72 -12.05
CA ARG A 243 -5.10 -10.89 -11.08
C ARG A 243 -5.57 -11.18 -9.66
N SER A 244 -4.63 -11.23 -8.72
CA SER A 244 -4.89 -11.21 -7.29
C SER A 244 -3.87 -10.32 -6.59
N ILE A 245 -4.23 -9.77 -5.44
CA ILE A 245 -3.36 -8.93 -4.63
C ILE A 245 -2.87 -9.75 -3.45
N SER A 246 -1.56 -9.72 -3.20
CA SER A 246 -0.90 -10.29 -2.04
C SER A 246 -0.35 -9.15 -1.18
N CYS A 247 -0.79 -9.07 0.06
CA CYS A 247 -0.37 -8.05 1.03
C CYS A 247 0.38 -8.73 2.19
N LEU A 248 1.53 -8.18 2.56
CA LEU A 248 2.24 -8.50 3.79
C LEU A 248 2.05 -7.33 4.76
N VAL A 249 1.46 -7.61 5.91
CA VAL A 249 1.16 -6.63 6.96
C VAL A 249 1.79 -7.11 8.25
N ALA A 250 2.32 -6.18 9.03
CA ALA A 250 2.79 -6.40 10.37
C ALA A 250 1.94 -5.61 11.37
N VAL A 251 1.79 -6.16 12.56
CA VAL A 251 1.03 -5.57 13.67
C VAL A 251 1.90 -5.58 14.92
N GLY A 252 1.72 -4.61 15.80
CA GLY A 252 2.39 -4.61 17.10
C GLY A 252 1.92 -3.50 18.01
N ASN A 253 2.12 -3.71 19.32
CA ASN A 253 1.65 -2.81 20.38
C ASN A 253 2.75 -1.88 20.92
N GLY A 254 3.96 -1.91 20.36
CA GLY A 254 5.11 -1.15 20.86
C GLY A 254 5.71 -1.66 22.17
N ASN A 255 5.16 -2.75 22.73
CA ASN A 255 5.53 -3.31 24.03
C ASN A 255 6.05 -4.75 23.91
N GLY A 256 6.78 -5.04 22.83
CA GLY A 256 7.38 -6.35 22.58
C GLY A 256 6.45 -7.35 21.88
N ALA A 257 5.13 -7.15 21.87
CA ALA A 257 4.21 -8.03 21.15
C ALA A 257 4.04 -7.55 19.70
N ALA A 258 4.49 -8.37 18.75
CA ALA A 258 4.35 -8.06 17.33
C ALA A 258 4.19 -9.32 16.49
N GLY A 259 3.49 -9.21 15.37
CA GLY A 259 3.20 -10.31 14.47
C GLY A 259 3.15 -9.85 13.02
N PHE A 260 3.13 -10.80 12.10
CA PHE A 260 2.96 -10.50 10.69
C PHE A 260 2.17 -11.60 9.99
N ALA A 261 1.42 -11.21 8.96
CA ALA A 261 0.69 -12.18 8.15
C ALA A 261 0.59 -11.74 6.69
N LEU A 262 0.32 -12.73 5.85
CA LEU A 262 0.08 -12.57 4.43
C LEU A 262 -1.41 -12.75 4.13
N GLY A 263 -2.00 -11.76 3.46
CA GLY A 263 -3.38 -11.79 2.97
C GLY A 263 -3.42 -11.77 1.45
N LYS A 264 -4.25 -12.64 0.86
CA LYS A 264 -4.48 -12.70 -0.59
C LYS A 264 -5.96 -12.57 -0.91
N ALA A 265 -6.29 -11.68 -1.84
CA ALA A 265 -7.67 -11.47 -2.31
C ALA A 265 -7.67 -10.78 -3.70
N PRO A 266 -8.80 -10.81 -4.45
CA PRO A 266 -8.89 -10.10 -5.72
C PRO A 266 -8.85 -8.58 -5.56
N ASP A 267 -9.46 -8.05 -4.48
CA ASP A 267 -9.42 -6.63 -4.15
C ASP A 267 -8.33 -6.33 -3.10
N ARG A 268 -7.75 -5.12 -3.17
CA ARG A 268 -6.66 -4.71 -2.29
C ARG A 268 -7.13 -4.53 -0.85
N TYR A 269 -8.26 -3.86 -0.62
CA TYR A 269 -8.72 -3.56 0.74
C TYR A 269 -9.13 -4.84 1.47
N THR A 270 -9.78 -5.77 0.75
CA THR A 270 -10.08 -7.10 1.31
C THR A 270 -8.81 -7.90 1.64
N ALA A 271 -7.75 -7.83 0.82
CA ALA A 271 -6.47 -8.48 1.12
C ALA A 271 -5.79 -7.88 2.36
N LEU A 272 -5.81 -6.54 2.50
CA LEU A 272 -5.25 -5.84 3.66
C LEU A 272 -6.01 -6.20 4.94
N ARG A 273 -7.34 -6.21 4.92
CA ARG A 273 -8.17 -6.61 6.05
C ARG A 273 -7.86 -8.05 6.49
N LYS A 274 -7.78 -8.98 5.54
CA LYS A 274 -7.39 -10.38 5.83
C LYS A 274 -6.00 -10.49 6.44
N ALA A 275 -5.02 -9.75 5.93
CA ALA A 275 -3.67 -9.74 6.47
C ALA A 275 -3.63 -9.16 7.89
N LYS A 276 -4.33 -8.05 8.12
CA LYS A 276 -4.44 -7.34 9.40
C LYS A 276 -4.97 -8.27 10.50
N ASN A 277 -6.17 -8.83 10.29
CA ASN A 277 -6.84 -9.64 11.32
C ASN A 277 -6.10 -10.97 11.53
N ARG A 278 -5.51 -11.54 10.46
CA ARG A 278 -4.72 -12.77 10.58
C ARG A 278 -3.43 -12.57 11.39
N ALA A 279 -2.81 -11.38 11.35
CA ALA A 279 -1.52 -11.15 11.99
C ALA A 279 -1.60 -11.18 13.53
N ILE A 280 -2.73 -10.80 14.13
CA ILE A 280 -2.94 -10.85 15.58
C ILE A 280 -2.91 -12.29 16.11
N HIS A 281 -3.39 -13.25 15.32
CA HIS A 281 -3.38 -14.64 15.75
C HIS A 281 -1.96 -15.25 15.73
N TYR A 282 -0.97 -14.56 15.16
CA TYR A 282 0.43 -15.02 15.07
C TYR A 282 1.39 -13.97 15.66
N LEU A 283 1.17 -13.62 16.93
CA LEU A 283 2.05 -12.72 17.66
C LEU A 283 3.26 -13.46 18.22
N TYR A 284 4.40 -12.77 18.16
CA TYR A 284 5.62 -13.09 18.87
C TYR A 284 5.78 -12.12 20.03
N TYR A 285 6.26 -12.64 21.17
CA TYR A 285 6.78 -11.81 22.23
C TYR A 285 8.28 -11.65 22.04
N ILE A 286 8.72 -10.41 21.82
CA ILE A 286 10.12 -10.06 21.63
C ILE A 286 10.62 -9.37 22.88
N GLU A 287 11.57 -10.02 23.55
CA GLU A 287 12.22 -9.47 24.73
C GLU A 287 13.14 -8.30 24.35
N ARG A 288 13.25 -7.31 25.22
CA ARG A 288 14.03 -6.09 24.97
C ARG A 288 14.91 -5.81 26.17
N TYR A 289 16.17 -5.48 25.92
CA TYR A 289 17.07 -4.97 26.94
C TYR A 289 16.75 -3.51 27.22
N ASN A 290 16.52 -3.17 28.49
CA ASN A 290 16.16 -1.83 28.97
C ASN A 290 15.03 -1.16 28.16
N ASN A 291 14.11 -1.96 27.61
CA ASN A 291 13.00 -1.52 26.75
C ASN A 291 13.40 -0.69 25.50
N HIS A 292 14.67 -0.69 25.07
CA HIS A 292 15.12 0.09 23.91
C HIS A 292 15.87 -0.73 22.85
N THR A 293 16.63 -1.77 23.23
CA THR A 293 17.48 -2.56 22.32
C THR A 293 17.37 -4.07 22.55
N ILE A 294 18.19 -4.85 21.85
CA ILE A 294 18.30 -6.31 21.94
C ILE A 294 19.37 -6.74 22.96
N TYR A 295 19.35 -7.99 23.42
CA TYR A 295 20.27 -8.47 24.47
C TYR A 295 21.73 -8.63 24.00
N HIS A 296 21.94 -9.16 22.79
CA HIS A 296 23.27 -9.43 22.22
C HIS A 296 23.23 -9.30 20.69
N ASP A 297 24.39 -9.39 20.03
CA ASP A 297 24.48 -9.34 18.57
C ASP A 297 23.93 -10.63 17.93
N ILE A 298 23.00 -10.48 16.99
CA ILE A 298 22.26 -11.60 16.40
C ILE A 298 22.62 -11.72 14.91
N GLN A 299 23.05 -12.91 14.50
CA GLN A 299 23.14 -13.29 13.10
C GLN A 299 22.03 -14.30 12.77
N SER A 300 21.00 -13.84 12.07
CA SER A 300 19.87 -14.67 11.65
C SER A 300 19.88 -14.93 10.15
N LYS A 301 19.68 -16.18 9.74
CA LYS A 301 19.59 -16.57 8.34
C LYS A 301 18.25 -17.23 8.06
N TYR A 302 17.52 -16.69 7.09
CA TYR A 302 16.33 -17.34 6.55
C TYR A 302 16.48 -17.51 5.04
N LYS A 303 16.55 -18.76 4.58
CA LYS A 303 16.85 -19.11 3.19
C LYS A 303 18.16 -18.44 2.72
N ARG A 304 18.09 -17.64 1.65
CA ARG A 304 19.22 -16.88 1.06
C ARG A 304 19.32 -15.44 1.60
N THR A 305 18.58 -15.10 2.65
CA THR A 305 18.60 -13.78 3.29
C THR A 305 19.29 -13.91 4.65
N THR A 306 20.35 -13.13 4.86
CA THR A 306 21.06 -13.04 6.14
C THR A 306 20.83 -11.65 6.75
N LEU A 307 20.46 -11.61 8.02
CA LEU A 307 20.35 -10.41 8.82
C LEU A 307 21.42 -10.43 9.89
N ARG A 308 22.21 -9.36 9.93
CA ARG A 308 23.21 -9.12 10.96
C ARG A 308 22.75 -7.93 11.77
N ILE A 309 22.37 -8.20 13.00
CA ILE A 309 21.74 -7.27 13.92
C ILE A 309 22.74 -7.05 15.05
N LYS A 310 23.01 -5.78 15.38
CA LYS A 310 23.90 -5.43 16.48
C LYS A 310 23.16 -4.64 17.55
N LYS A 311 23.44 -4.95 18.81
CA LYS A 311 23.03 -4.17 19.98
C LYS A 311 23.68 -2.79 19.88
N GLN A 312 22.94 -1.74 20.24
CA GLN A 312 23.44 -0.37 20.25
C GLN A 312 22.98 0.35 21.51
N ASN A 313 23.77 1.32 21.94
CA ASN A 313 23.47 2.12 23.12
C ASN A 313 22.31 3.10 22.83
N GLU A 314 21.73 3.64 23.91
CA GLU A 314 20.68 4.65 23.82
C GLU A 314 21.13 5.87 23.01
N GLY A 315 20.24 6.37 22.16
CA GLY A 315 20.49 7.55 21.32
C GLY A 315 21.13 7.25 19.96
N TYR A 316 21.43 5.99 19.64
CA TYR A 316 21.92 5.60 18.32
C TYR A 316 20.82 5.66 17.24
N GLY A 317 19.58 5.36 17.62
CA GLY A 317 18.41 5.26 16.75
C GLY A 317 18.39 4.00 15.88
N LEU A 318 17.44 3.95 14.94
CA LEU A 318 17.26 2.81 14.03
C LEU A 318 18.04 2.98 12.73
N ARG A 319 19.22 2.37 12.62
CA ARG A 319 20.01 2.32 11.37
C ARG A 319 19.89 0.96 10.69
N CYS A 320 18.74 0.75 10.07
CA CYS A 320 18.33 -0.53 9.50
C CYS A 320 17.71 -0.37 8.11
N HIS A 321 17.40 -1.49 7.44
CA HIS A 321 16.54 -1.46 6.25
C HIS A 321 15.15 -0.89 6.60
N ARG A 322 14.55 -0.06 5.74
CA ARG A 322 13.24 0.62 6.00
C ARG A 322 12.11 -0.29 6.50
N ALA A 323 12.06 -1.54 6.02
CA ALA A 323 11.09 -2.51 6.50
C ALA A 323 11.38 -2.94 7.94
N VAL A 324 12.65 -3.18 8.26
CA VAL A 324 13.10 -3.51 9.63
C VAL A 324 12.83 -2.33 10.56
N ILE A 325 13.08 -1.09 10.14
CA ILE A 325 12.71 0.11 10.93
C ILE A 325 11.21 0.10 11.27
N THR A 326 10.37 -0.18 10.27
CA THR A 326 8.90 -0.23 10.46
C THR A 326 8.51 -1.34 11.45
N LEU A 327 9.15 -2.51 11.36
CA LEU A 327 8.92 -3.63 12.27
C LEU A 327 9.42 -3.35 13.69
N CYS A 328 10.61 -2.76 13.85
CA CYS A 328 11.16 -2.36 15.14
C CYS A 328 10.28 -1.34 15.85
N LYS A 329 9.69 -0.39 15.13
CA LYS A 329 8.72 0.56 15.70
C LYS A 329 7.46 -0.14 16.25
N LEU A 330 6.97 -1.17 15.55
CA LEU A 330 5.83 -1.97 16.02
C LEU A 330 6.17 -2.84 17.23
N ILE A 331 7.41 -3.34 17.31
CA ILE A 331 7.91 -4.10 18.46
C ILE A 331 8.20 -3.17 19.65
N GLY A 332 8.61 -1.93 19.38
CA GLY A 332 9.10 -0.99 20.39
C GLY A 332 10.61 -1.07 20.65
N ILE A 333 11.40 -1.41 19.63
CA ILE A 333 12.87 -1.30 19.65
C ILE A 333 13.22 0.08 19.09
N LYS A 334 14.00 0.85 19.87
CA LYS A 334 14.40 2.23 19.56
C LYS A 334 15.81 2.31 18.97
N ASP A 335 16.75 1.52 19.48
CA ASP A 335 18.16 1.58 19.09
C ASP A 335 18.65 0.24 18.57
N MET A 336 19.03 0.20 17.29
CA MET A 336 19.51 -1.02 16.66
C MET A 336 20.22 -0.73 15.34
N TYR A 337 21.30 -1.47 15.08
CA TYR A 337 21.90 -1.54 13.75
C TYR A 337 21.52 -2.87 13.09
N CYS A 338 21.10 -2.83 11.82
CA CYS A 338 20.86 -4.05 11.07
C CYS A 338 21.33 -3.92 9.63
N LYS A 339 22.17 -4.87 9.22
CA LYS A 339 22.57 -5.07 7.83
C LYS A 339 21.87 -6.30 7.25
N VAL A 340 21.21 -6.09 6.11
CA VAL A 340 20.68 -7.17 5.28
C VAL A 340 21.73 -7.56 4.24
N GLU A 341 22.03 -8.84 4.15
CA GLU A 341 22.96 -9.44 3.20
C GLU A 341 22.25 -10.54 2.39
N GLY A 342 22.73 -10.77 1.16
CA GLY A 342 22.11 -11.72 0.23
C GLY A 342 20.80 -11.21 -0.40
N SER A 343 19.74 -12.01 -0.34
CA SER A 343 18.46 -11.70 -1.00
C SER A 343 17.62 -10.69 -0.21
N VAL A 344 17.19 -9.60 -0.86
CA VAL A 344 16.40 -8.51 -0.25
C VAL A 344 14.88 -8.71 -0.38
N ASN A 345 14.40 -9.96 -0.30
CA ASN A 345 12.96 -10.24 -0.34
C ASN A 345 12.30 -9.89 1.00
N LEU A 346 11.33 -8.96 1.01
CA LEU A 346 10.71 -8.44 2.23
C LEU A 346 10.06 -9.53 3.10
N LEU A 347 9.47 -10.57 2.50
CA LEU A 347 8.90 -11.69 3.26
C LEU A 347 9.98 -12.46 4.04
N ASN A 348 11.13 -12.72 3.41
CA ASN A 348 12.23 -13.44 4.04
C ASN A 348 12.94 -12.58 5.07
N ILE A 349 13.10 -11.27 4.80
CA ILE A 349 13.62 -10.31 5.78
C ILE A 349 12.75 -10.31 7.04
N THR A 350 11.42 -10.22 6.87
CA THR A 350 10.48 -10.21 8.00
C THR A 350 10.60 -11.51 8.80
N ARG A 351 10.60 -12.67 8.13
CA ARG A 351 10.77 -13.97 8.81
C ARG A 351 12.11 -14.10 9.52
N ALA A 352 13.22 -13.74 8.87
CA ALA A 352 14.55 -13.76 9.47
C ALA A 352 14.61 -12.88 10.72
N LEU A 353 13.96 -11.71 10.69
CA LEU A 353 13.94 -10.79 11.81
C LEU A 353 13.20 -11.39 13.01
N PHE A 354 11.96 -11.85 12.82
CA PHE A 354 11.18 -12.44 13.90
C PHE A 354 11.82 -13.72 14.45
N THR A 355 12.37 -14.60 13.60
CA THR A 355 13.09 -15.80 14.07
C THR A 355 14.37 -15.43 14.82
N GLY A 356 15.11 -14.42 14.38
CA GLY A 356 16.32 -13.98 15.07
C GLY A 356 16.03 -13.38 16.44
N LEU A 357 15.03 -12.49 16.52
CA LEU A 357 14.64 -11.82 17.75
C LEU A 357 13.93 -12.75 18.74
N ALA A 358 13.15 -13.73 18.26
CA ALA A 358 12.49 -14.70 19.13
C ALA A 358 13.47 -15.71 19.74
N ASN A 359 14.59 -15.99 19.08
CA ASN A 359 15.60 -16.95 19.55
C ASN A 359 16.71 -16.31 20.39
N GLN A 360 16.55 -15.04 20.80
CA GLN A 360 17.56 -14.38 21.61
C GLN A 360 17.56 -14.93 23.05
N GLU A 361 18.74 -15.19 23.58
CA GLU A 361 18.98 -15.49 24.99
C GLU A 361 19.01 -14.21 25.84
N THR A 362 18.27 -14.20 26.96
CA THR A 362 18.33 -13.12 27.96
C THR A 362 19.53 -13.27 28.89
N HIS A 363 19.89 -12.17 29.57
CA HIS A 363 20.91 -12.23 30.62
C HIS A 363 20.53 -13.17 31.78
N GLN A 364 19.23 -13.28 32.11
CA GLN A 364 18.78 -14.21 33.14
C GLN A 364 18.96 -15.66 32.70
N THR A 365 18.55 -16.00 31.47
CA THR A 365 18.73 -17.34 30.92
C THR A 365 20.21 -17.73 30.84
N LEU A 366 21.08 -16.78 30.49
CA LEU A 366 22.52 -16.99 30.46
C LEU A 366 23.09 -17.24 31.87
N ALA A 367 22.68 -16.44 32.85
CA ALA A 367 23.12 -16.58 34.25
C ALA A 367 22.70 -17.94 34.81
N ASP A 368 21.43 -18.32 34.60
CA ASP A 368 20.88 -19.61 35.04
C ASP A 368 21.59 -20.79 34.36
N ARG A 369 21.88 -20.71 33.05
CA ARG A 369 22.58 -21.79 32.32
C ARG A 369 24.03 -21.98 32.78
N LYS A 370 24.73 -20.88 33.09
CA LYS A 370 26.16 -20.90 33.44
C LYS A 370 26.41 -20.96 34.95
N HIS A 371 25.38 -20.72 35.76
CA HIS A 371 25.46 -20.54 37.21
C HIS A 371 26.49 -19.47 37.61
N LEU A 372 26.52 -18.36 36.89
CA LEU A 372 27.46 -17.24 37.13
C LEU A 372 26.75 -15.90 37.01
N HIS A 373 27.26 -14.89 37.71
CA HIS A 373 26.75 -13.53 37.60
C HIS A 373 27.09 -12.91 36.24
N VAL A 374 26.10 -12.28 35.61
CA VAL A 374 26.30 -11.54 34.36
C VAL A 374 26.60 -10.08 34.72
N VAL A 375 27.83 -9.66 34.43
CA VAL A 375 28.33 -8.31 34.73
C VAL A 375 28.44 -7.50 33.44
N GLU A 376 27.81 -6.32 33.41
CA GLU A 376 27.96 -5.34 32.33
C GLU A 376 28.98 -4.27 32.74
N PHE A 377 29.93 -3.99 31.84
CA PHE A 377 30.87 -2.88 31.95
C PHE A 377 30.46 -1.80 30.97
N GLN A 378 30.15 -0.60 31.47
CA GLN A 378 29.79 0.56 30.65
C GLN A 378 30.96 1.53 30.57
N SER A 379 31.36 1.91 29.35
CA SER A 379 32.46 2.86 29.14
C SER A 379 32.24 4.20 29.86
N GLN A 380 30.99 4.64 29.99
CA GLN A 380 30.61 5.87 30.69
C GLN A 380 30.84 5.81 32.20
N ARG A 381 30.79 4.60 32.80
CA ARG A 381 30.93 4.38 34.25
C ARG A 381 32.34 3.91 34.65
N GLY A 382 33.27 3.83 33.70
CA GLY A 382 34.63 3.36 33.95
C GLY A 382 34.68 1.88 34.38
N PRO A 383 35.46 1.51 35.42
CA PRO A 383 35.66 0.12 35.83
C PRO A 383 34.54 -0.44 36.72
N LEU A 384 33.49 0.32 37.04
CA LEU A 384 32.44 -0.10 37.96
C LEU A 384 31.65 -1.30 37.40
N PRO A 385 31.68 -2.48 38.05
CA PRO A 385 30.94 -3.65 37.60
C PRO A 385 29.45 -3.51 37.94
N MET A 386 28.58 -3.64 36.94
CA MET A 386 27.14 -3.71 37.18
C MET A 386 26.64 -5.13 37.00
N VAL A 387 26.09 -5.72 38.07
CA VAL A 387 25.45 -7.03 37.98
C VAL A 387 24.07 -6.86 37.36
N VAL A 388 23.89 -7.36 36.13
CA VAL A 388 22.64 -7.26 35.37
C VAL A 388 21.71 -8.44 35.66
N ALA A 389 22.28 -9.62 35.88
CA ALA A 389 21.53 -10.81 36.25
C ALA A 389 22.35 -11.70 37.20
N SER A 390 21.64 -12.35 38.11
CA SER A 390 22.17 -13.37 39.02
C SER A 390 21.44 -14.69 38.82
N PRO A 391 22.14 -15.83 38.87
CA PRO A 391 21.52 -17.15 38.78
C PRO A 391 20.56 -17.37 39.95
N LYS A 392 19.41 -17.98 39.69
CA LYS A 392 18.41 -18.26 40.74
C LYS A 392 18.91 -19.27 41.78
N ASP A 393 19.62 -20.30 41.32
CA ASP A 393 20.12 -21.39 42.16
C ASP A 393 21.46 -21.08 42.87
N GLY A 394 21.88 -19.81 42.84
CA GLY A 394 23.18 -19.37 43.33
C GLY A 394 24.29 -19.51 42.31
N ALA A 395 25.38 -18.76 42.52
CA ALA A 395 26.54 -18.79 41.65
C ALA A 395 27.47 -19.94 42.06
N ARG A 396 27.98 -20.66 41.07
CA ARG A 396 29.02 -21.67 41.29
C ARG A 396 30.32 -20.98 41.76
N PRO A 397 31.10 -21.64 42.62
CA PRO A 397 32.37 -21.08 43.11
C PRO A 397 33.47 -21.08 42.02
N ASP A 398 33.41 -22.01 41.07
CA ASP A 398 34.47 -22.22 40.09
C ASP A 398 34.37 -21.23 38.90
N PRO A 399 35.45 -20.49 38.57
CA PRO A 399 35.47 -19.58 37.43
C PRO A 399 35.46 -20.34 36.09
N GLU A 400 35.11 -19.65 34.98
CA GLU A 400 35.33 -20.20 33.64
C GLU A 400 36.81 -20.19 33.27
N SER A 401 37.25 -21.20 32.52
CA SER A 401 38.58 -21.25 31.93
C SER A 401 38.77 -20.08 30.97
N LYS A 402 39.93 -19.40 31.06
CA LYS A 402 40.27 -18.30 30.15
C LYS A 402 41.04 -18.88 28.97
N ASP A 403 40.41 -18.87 27.79
CA ASP A 403 41.10 -19.19 26.55
C ASP A 403 41.90 -17.96 26.08
N GLU A 404 43.19 -18.13 25.77
CA GLU A 404 44.01 -17.03 25.23
C GLU A 404 43.53 -16.60 23.83
N ILE A 405 43.11 -17.56 23.01
CA ILE A 405 42.60 -17.33 21.66
C ILE A 405 41.25 -18.04 21.50
N PRO A 406 40.12 -17.31 21.52
CA PRO A 406 38.82 -17.93 21.37
C PRO A 406 38.58 -18.41 19.94
N ASN A 407 38.06 -19.63 19.78
CA ASN A 407 37.69 -20.20 18.48
C ASN A 407 36.32 -19.70 17.99
N THR A 408 36.12 -18.37 17.98
CA THR A 408 34.88 -17.74 17.52
C THR A 408 34.96 -17.40 16.04
N ARG A 409 33.92 -17.77 15.28
CA ARG A 409 33.84 -17.43 13.86
C ARG A 409 33.63 -15.91 13.69
N LEU A 410 34.69 -15.22 13.26
CA LEU A 410 34.63 -13.79 12.98
C LEU A 410 34.01 -13.48 11.62
N HIS A 411 33.38 -12.32 11.51
CA HIS A 411 32.87 -11.82 10.25
C HIS A 411 33.82 -10.77 9.65
N TRP A 412 34.31 -11.02 8.44
CA TRP A 412 35.35 -10.19 7.81
C TRP A 412 34.96 -8.72 7.67
N ASP A 413 33.70 -8.40 7.36
CA ASP A 413 33.25 -7.00 7.25
C ASP A 413 33.25 -6.22 8.57
N ASP A 414 33.22 -6.90 9.73
CA ASP A 414 33.36 -6.26 11.02
C ASP A 414 34.82 -6.02 11.35
N VAL A 415 35.67 -7.02 11.09
CA VAL A 415 37.13 -6.91 11.25
C VAL A 415 37.67 -5.74 10.41
N LYS A 416 37.28 -5.63 9.14
CA LYS A 416 37.63 -4.49 8.28
C LYS A 416 37.12 -3.15 8.79
N ALA A 417 35.95 -3.13 9.43
CA ALA A 417 35.39 -1.90 9.97
C ALA A 417 36.20 -1.42 11.19
N VAL A 418 36.59 -2.34 12.07
CA VAL A 418 37.44 -2.04 13.23
C VAL A 418 38.84 -1.60 12.82
N GLN A 419 39.41 -2.23 11.78
CA GLN A 419 40.72 -1.85 11.23
C GLN A 419 40.70 -0.54 10.41
N GLY A 420 39.55 0.10 10.21
CA GLY A 420 39.43 1.30 9.37
C GLY A 420 39.64 1.05 7.88
N SER A 421 39.74 -0.21 7.43
CA SER A 421 39.97 -0.58 6.03
C SER A 421 38.69 -0.58 5.19
N LYS A 422 37.52 -0.53 5.83
CA LYS A 422 36.21 -0.48 5.15
C LYS A 422 35.91 0.92 4.60
N ARG A 423 36.28 1.16 3.34
CA ARG A 423 35.95 2.40 2.62
C ARG A 423 34.61 2.28 1.89
N SER A 424 33.65 3.16 2.21
CA SER A 424 32.38 3.28 1.48
C SER A 424 31.82 4.69 1.61
N ILE A 425 31.59 5.35 0.48
CA ILE A 425 31.01 6.71 0.41
C ILE A 425 29.57 6.74 0.96
N TRP A 426 28.90 5.57 0.96
CA TRP A 426 27.53 5.40 1.43
C TRP A 426 27.44 5.01 2.91
N ALA A 427 28.57 4.75 3.57
CA ALA A 427 28.59 4.49 5.01
C ALA A 427 28.56 5.81 5.79
N ASN A 428 27.86 5.82 6.92
CA ASN A 428 27.79 6.97 7.85
C ASN A 428 27.27 8.29 7.23
N VAL A 429 26.49 8.21 6.17
CA VAL A 429 25.79 9.37 5.59
C VAL A 429 24.76 9.90 6.60
N LYS A 430 24.62 11.23 6.65
CA LYS A 430 23.59 11.89 7.47
C LYS A 430 22.20 11.55 6.92
N HIS A 431 21.36 10.96 7.77
CA HIS A 431 19.98 10.64 7.47
C HIS A 431 19.04 11.34 8.46
N THR A 432 17.76 11.42 8.10
CA THR A 432 16.72 11.86 9.04
C THR A 432 16.66 10.90 10.24
N ILE A 433 16.43 11.45 11.42
CA ILE A 433 16.32 10.69 12.67
C ILE A 433 15.06 9.81 12.61
N TRP A 434 15.16 8.56 13.06
CA TRP A 434 14.09 7.55 13.00
C TRP A 434 13.75 6.96 14.34
#